data_AF-A0AAI9PKV7-F1
#
_entry.id   AF-A0AAI9PKV7-F1
#
_cell.length_a   1.000
_cell.length_b   1.000
_cell.length_c   1.000
_cell.angle_alpha   90.00
_cell.angle_beta   90.00
_cell.angle_gamma   90.00
#
_symmetry.space_group_name_H-M   'P 1'
#
loop_
_entity.id
_entity.type
_entity.pdbx_description
1 polymer ?
#
loop_
_entity_poly.entity_id
_entity_poly.type
_entity_poly.pdbx_seq_one_letter_code
_entity_poly.pdbx_strand_id
1 'polypeptide(L)'
;MMRKYIFTVVIALAGSSALAAHTCDTGPKRQQNDCWSKVIGNEQQAADDYAAAVQASKKVPASVKRKVDAKRKAISAEADRQCQKDKLGYPENACYVGVIQQFKDFTYEETAKYGVADMRLD
;
A
#
# COMPACT_ATOMS: atom_id res chain seq x y z
N MET A 1 -10.60 -44.70 10.31
CA MET A 1 -9.36 -44.06 9.79
C MET A 1 -9.64 -42.57 9.59
N MET A 2 -9.19 -41.71 10.51
CA MET A 2 -9.34 -40.25 10.39
C MET A 2 -8.05 -39.67 9.84
N ARG A 3 -8.13 -39.06 8.66
CA ARG A 3 -7.03 -38.37 7.99
C ARG A 3 -6.79 -37.04 8.72
N LYS A 4 -5.64 -36.93 9.41
CA LYS A 4 -5.22 -35.70 10.08
C LYS A 4 -4.80 -34.68 9.01
N TYR A 5 -5.60 -33.64 8.81
CA TYR A 5 -5.23 -32.48 8.01
C TYR A 5 -4.48 -31.51 8.92
N ILE A 6 -3.17 -31.40 8.74
CA ILE A 6 -2.37 -30.36 9.38
C ILE A 6 -2.56 -29.10 8.53
N PHE A 7 -3.40 -28.19 9.01
CA PHE A 7 -3.44 -26.82 8.50
C PHE A 7 -2.19 -26.10 8.99
N THR A 8 -1.17 -26.01 8.14
CA THR A 8 -0.07 -25.06 8.31
C THR A 8 -0.59 -23.67 7.99
N VAL A 9 -0.96 -22.93 9.04
CA VAL A 9 -1.22 -21.49 8.96
C VAL A 9 0.14 -20.80 8.79
N VAL A 10 0.48 -20.43 7.56
CA VAL A 10 1.53 -19.44 7.33
C VAL A 10 0.94 -18.11 7.79
N ILE A 11 1.34 -17.65 8.98
CA ILE A 11 1.03 -16.31 9.45
C ILE A 11 1.79 -15.36 8.53
N ALA A 12 1.12 -14.88 7.47
CA ALA A 12 1.54 -13.68 6.81
C ALA A 12 1.44 -12.58 7.87
N LEU A 13 2.57 -12.06 8.33
CA LEU A 13 2.59 -10.85 9.14
C LEU A 13 2.01 -9.74 8.27
N ALA A 14 0.69 -9.54 8.36
CA ALA A 14 0.04 -8.27 8.05
C ALA A 14 0.47 -7.29 9.15
N GLY A 15 1.76 -6.95 9.13
CA GLY A 15 2.30 -5.89 9.95
C GLY A 15 1.78 -4.59 9.40
N SER A 16 1.02 -3.86 10.19
CA SER A 16 0.69 -2.46 9.91
C SER A 16 1.96 -1.76 9.43
N SER A 17 1.86 -0.91 8.40
CA SER A 17 3.02 -0.32 7.72
C SER A 17 4.01 0.36 8.69
N ALA A 18 3.52 0.85 9.84
CA ALA A 18 4.31 1.38 10.95
C ALA A 18 5.19 0.34 11.69
N LEU A 19 4.71 -0.89 11.90
CA LEU A 19 5.48 -1.98 12.49
C LEU A 19 6.54 -2.49 11.51
N ALA A 20 6.17 -2.61 10.24
CA ALA A 20 7.10 -3.00 9.18
C ALA A 20 8.23 -1.96 9.03
N ALA A 21 7.89 -0.67 9.01
CA ALA A 21 8.86 0.43 8.98
C ALA A 21 9.86 0.36 10.14
N HIS A 22 9.37 0.25 11.38
CA HIS A 22 10.25 0.17 12.56
C HIS A 22 11.17 -1.08 12.54
N THR A 23 10.70 -2.20 12.01
CA THR A 23 11.56 -3.38 11.83
C THR A 23 12.59 -3.21 10.72
N CYS A 24 12.25 -2.49 9.65
CA CYS A 24 13.20 -2.21 8.58
C CYS A 24 14.32 -1.24 9.04
N ASP A 25 14.02 -0.28 9.91
CA ASP A 25 15.00 0.72 10.37
C ASP A 25 16.01 0.21 11.40
N THR A 26 15.74 -0.93 12.04
CA THR A 26 16.57 -1.46 13.14
C THR A 26 17.55 -2.55 12.69
N GLY A 27 17.46 -3.01 11.44
CA GLY A 27 18.33 -4.05 10.87
C GLY A 27 19.70 -3.54 10.36
N PRO A 28 20.64 -4.42 10.00
CA PRO A 28 21.86 -4.05 9.26
C PRO A 28 21.55 -3.44 7.89
N LYS A 29 22.30 -2.42 7.43
CA LYS A 29 22.00 -1.63 6.20
C LYS A 29 21.53 -2.43 4.98
N ARG A 30 22.16 -3.56 4.65
CA ARG A 30 21.76 -4.40 3.51
C ARG A 30 20.36 -4.99 3.71
N GLN A 31 20.09 -5.47 4.91
CA GLN A 31 18.78 -5.98 5.31
C GLN A 31 17.74 -4.87 5.42
N GLN A 32 18.12 -3.64 5.78
CA GLN A 32 17.22 -2.47 5.75
C GLN A 32 16.74 -2.18 4.33
N ASN A 33 17.66 -2.14 3.36
CA ASN A 33 17.31 -1.87 1.96
C ASN A 33 16.40 -2.96 1.37
N ASP A 34 16.72 -4.22 1.62
CA ASP A 34 15.90 -5.35 1.17
C ASP A 34 14.52 -5.34 1.83
N CYS A 35 14.45 -5.00 3.12
CA CYS A 35 13.19 -4.85 3.87
C CYS A 35 12.34 -3.73 3.29
N TRP A 36 12.90 -2.53 3.14
CA TRP A 36 12.19 -1.36 2.62
C TRP A 36 11.74 -1.55 1.17
N SER A 37 12.57 -2.16 0.32
CA SER A 37 12.18 -2.49 -1.06
C SER A 37 10.96 -3.40 -1.10
N LYS A 38 10.92 -4.42 -0.22
CA LYS A 38 9.77 -5.33 -0.11
C LYS A 38 8.52 -4.63 0.42
N VAL A 39 8.64 -3.81 1.46
CA VAL A 39 7.52 -3.05 2.02
C VAL A 39 6.93 -2.12 0.97
N ILE A 40 7.75 -1.29 0.33
CA ILE A 40 7.27 -0.36 -0.71
C ILE A 40 6.64 -1.12 -1.88
N GLY A 41 7.24 -2.24 -2.31
CA GLY A 41 6.69 -3.07 -3.38
C GLY A 41 5.30 -3.62 -3.04
N ASN A 42 5.12 -4.13 -1.82
CA ASN A 42 3.82 -4.62 -1.35
C ASN A 42 2.78 -3.49 -1.28
N GLU A 43 3.16 -2.33 -0.75
CA GLU A 43 2.25 -1.18 -0.63
C GLU A 43 1.82 -0.64 -2.00
N GLN A 44 2.74 -0.60 -2.96
CA GLN A 44 2.42 -0.25 -4.35
C GLN A 44 1.44 -1.25 -4.97
N GLN A 45 1.67 -2.56 -4.78
CA GLN A 45 0.76 -3.58 -5.28
C GLN A 45 -0.65 -3.45 -4.66
N ALA A 46 -0.73 -3.24 -3.35
CA ALA A 46 -2.02 -3.02 -2.68
C ALA A 46 -2.74 -1.77 -3.20
N ALA A 47 -2.00 -0.70 -3.51
CA ALA A 47 -2.56 0.49 -4.14
C ALA A 47 -3.08 0.22 -5.56
N ASP A 48 -2.37 -0.58 -6.36
CA ASP A 48 -2.81 -1.01 -7.68
C ASP A 48 -4.06 -1.89 -7.62
N ASP A 49 -4.09 -2.84 -6.70
CA ASP A 49 -5.22 -3.75 -6.51
C ASP A 49 -6.47 -2.97 -6.08
N TYR A 50 -6.32 -1.98 -5.19
CA TYR A 50 -7.43 -1.12 -4.79
C TYR A 50 -7.95 -0.27 -5.96
N ALA A 51 -7.05 0.35 -6.73
CA ALA A 51 -7.44 1.08 -7.94
C ALA A 51 -8.19 0.17 -8.92
N ALA A 52 -7.71 -1.05 -9.13
CA ALA A 52 -8.34 -2.04 -10.00
C ALA A 52 -9.74 -2.44 -9.51
N ALA A 53 -9.92 -2.66 -8.21
CA ALA A 53 -11.24 -2.94 -7.62
C ALA A 53 -12.24 -1.80 -7.88
N VAL A 54 -11.80 -0.54 -7.76
CA VAL A 54 -12.60 0.63 -8.10
C VAL A 54 -12.95 0.65 -9.59
N GLN A 55 -11.99 0.37 -10.48
CA GLN A 55 -12.25 0.33 -11.92
C GLN A 55 -13.24 -0.78 -12.30
N ALA A 56 -13.16 -1.94 -11.66
CA ALA A 56 -14.05 -3.08 -11.90
C ALA A 56 -15.49 -2.85 -11.39
N SER A 57 -15.67 -1.98 -10.38
CA SER A 57 -16.98 -1.72 -9.81
C SER A 57 -17.94 -1.06 -10.81
N LYS A 58 -19.11 -1.67 -11.01
CA LYS A 58 -20.20 -1.09 -11.81
C LYS A 58 -20.95 0.04 -11.09
N LYS A 59 -20.81 0.12 -9.77
CA LYS A 59 -21.53 1.09 -8.91
C LYS A 59 -20.80 2.43 -8.79
N VAL A 60 -19.48 2.45 -9.03
CA VAL A 60 -18.67 3.67 -8.95
C VAL A 60 -18.84 4.50 -10.23
N PRO A 61 -19.21 5.79 -10.15
CA PRO A 61 -19.30 6.66 -11.32
C PRO A 61 -17.94 6.86 -12.02
N ALA A 62 -17.97 7.05 -13.34
CA ALA A 62 -16.75 7.26 -14.14
C ALA A 62 -15.91 8.47 -13.67
N SER A 63 -16.56 9.52 -13.14
CA SER A 63 -15.86 10.66 -12.56
C SER A 63 -14.98 10.27 -11.36
N VAL A 64 -15.51 9.45 -10.46
CA VAL A 64 -14.78 8.96 -9.28
C VAL A 64 -13.66 8.01 -9.71
N LYS A 65 -13.92 7.10 -10.65
CA LYS A 65 -12.89 6.22 -11.23
C LYS A 65 -11.69 7.00 -11.79
N ARG A 66 -11.94 8.09 -12.51
CA ARG A 66 -10.87 8.97 -13.03
C ARG A 66 -10.10 9.67 -11.92
N LYS A 67 -10.76 10.10 -10.84
CA LYS A 67 -10.08 10.69 -9.68
C LYS A 67 -9.14 9.68 -9.01
N VAL A 68 -9.61 8.46 -8.76
CA VAL A 68 -8.80 7.41 -8.14
C VAL A 68 -7.60 7.06 -9.02
N ASP A 69 -7.79 6.86 -10.33
CA ASP A 69 -6.69 6.61 -11.27
C ASP A 69 -5.68 7.77 -11.31
N ALA A 70 -6.16 9.02 -11.34
CA ALA A 70 -5.28 10.19 -11.30
C ALA A 70 -4.48 10.27 -9.99
N LYS A 71 -5.12 10.01 -8.84
CA LYS A 71 -4.45 10.01 -7.53
C LYS A 71 -3.41 8.88 -7.45
N ARG A 72 -3.74 7.69 -7.97
CA ARG A 72 -2.82 6.54 -8.05
C ARG A 72 -1.55 6.86 -8.83
N LYS A 73 -1.70 7.48 -10.02
CA LYS A 73 -0.58 7.90 -10.87
C LYS A 73 0.26 9.02 -10.25
N ALA A 74 -0.35 9.84 -9.39
CA ALA A 74 0.33 10.95 -8.73
C ALA A 74 1.18 10.54 -7.53
N ILE A 75 1.07 9.32 -6.99
CA ILE A 75 1.76 8.89 -5.76
C ILE A 75 3.26 9.24 -5.77
N SER A 76 4.00 8.84 -6.82
CA SER A 76 5.44 9.10 -6.88
C SER A 76 5.76 10.60 -6.94
N ALA A 77 5.03 11.35 -7.77
CA ALA A 77 5.23 12.80 -7.89
C ALA A 77 4.81 13.56 -6.63
N GLU A 78 3.87 13.02 -5.86
CA GLU A 78 3.47 13.57 -4.56
C GLU A 78 4.51 13.28 -3.50
N ALA A 79 5.01 12.05 -3.42
CA ALA A 79 6.09 11.69 -2.51
C ALA A 79 7.37 12.48 -2.82
N ASP A 80 7.68 12.71 -4.09
CA ASP A 80 8.81 13.55 -4.49
C ASP A 80 8.68 15.01 -4.01
N ARG A 81 7.46 15.51 -3.85
CA ARG A 81 7.17 16.87 -3.37
C ARG A 81 7.08 16.97 -1.85
N GLN A 82 6.51 15.96 -1.20
CA GLN A 82 6.23 16.00 0.24
C GLN A 82 7.38 15.44 1.10
N CYS A 83 8.10 14.43 0.60
CA CYS A 83 9.06 13.69 1.41
C CYS A 83 10.46 14.30 1.33
N GLN A 84 11.17 14.24 2.45
CA GLN A 84 12.61 14.52 2.47
C GLN A 84 13.34 13.55 1.54
N LYS A 85 14.37 14.06 0.86
CA LYS A 85 15.18 13.25 -0.05
C LYS A 85 16.37 12.64 0.70
N ASP A 86 16.65 11.39 0.42
CA ASP A 86 17.84 10.70 0.91
C ASP A 86 19.11 11.14 0.15
N LYS A 87 20.25 10.51 0.47
CA LYS A 87 21.55 10.82 -0.15
C LYS A 87 21.60 10.55 -1.65
N LEU A 88 20.65 9.80 -2.19
CA LEU A 88 20.54 9.44 -3.60
C LEU A 88 19.44 10.26 -4.31
N GLY A 89 18.76 11.16 -3.60
CA GLY A 89 17.69 12.00 -4.15
C GLY A 89 16.31 11.33 -4.16
N TYR A 90 16.17 10.15 -3.56
CA TYR A 90 14.89 9.44 -3.47
C TYR A 90 14.10 9.88 -2.24
N PRO A 91 12.76 9.90 -2.30
CA PRO A 91 11.92 10.09 -1.12
C PRO A 91 12.31 9.12 0.01
N GLU A 92 12.31 9.61 1.24
CA GLU A 92 12.47 8.75 2.42
C GLU A 92 11.39 7.65 2.43
N ASN A 93 11.81 6.40 2.65
CA ASN A 93 10.96 5.22 2.49
C ASN A 93 9.69 5.26 3.35
N ALA A 94 9.80 5.65 4.64
CA ALA A 94 8.65 5.72 5.54
C ALA A 94 7.63 6.77 5.07
N CYS A 95 8.12 7.94 4.65
CA CYS A 95 7.27 8.97 4.08
C CYS A 95 6.60 8.50 2.78
N TYR A 96 7.34 7.82 1.90
CA TYR A 96 6.80 7.28 0.64
C TYR A 96 5.64 6.29 0.89
N VAL A 97 5.81 5.38 1.85
CA VAL A 97 4.74 4.47 2.31
C VAL A 97 3.55 5.25 2.86
N GLY A 98 3.79 6.32 3.64
CA GLY A 98 2.74 7.21 4.11
C GLY A 98 1.92 7.85 2.97
N VAL A 99 2.56 8.25 1.88
CA VAL A 99 1.86 8.80 0.70
C VAL A 99 1.00 7.72 0.01
N ILE A 100 1.47 6.46 -0.03
CA ILE A 100 0.64 5.34 -0.52
C ILE A 100 -0.58 5.14 0.39
N GLN A 101 -0.40 5.22 1.71
CA GLN A 101 -1.52 5.09 2.65
C GLN A 101 -2.56 6.20 2.45
N GLN A 102 -2.13 7.44 2.24
CA GLN A 102 -3.04 8.55 1.90
C GLN A 102 -3.85 8.27 0.63
N PHE A 103 -3.28 7.58 -0.36
CA PHE A 103 -4.03 7.13 -1.54
C PHE A 103 -5.10 6.10 -1.16
N LYS A 104 -4.77 5.11 -0.33
CA LYS A 104 -5.74 4.10 0.14
C LYS A 104 -6.87 4.76 0.93
N ASP A 105 -6.56 5.71 1.81
CA ASP A 105 -7.54 6.49 2.58
C ASP A 105 -8.47 7.30 1.66
N PHE A 106 -7.91 8.06 0.72
CA PHE A 106 -8.67 8.81 -0.28
C PHE A 106 -9.60 7.90 -1.09
N THR A 107 -9.12 6.73 -1.49
CA THR A 107 -9.88 5.77 -2.29
C THR A 107 -11.07 5.24 -1.50
N TYR A 108 -10.88 4.90 -0.23
CA TYR A 108 -11.96 4.51 0.67
C TYR A 108 -13.02 5.62 0.81
N GLU A 109 -12.60 6.85 1.11
CA GLU A 109 -13.51 8.00 1.28
C GLU A 109 -14.38 8.26 0.04
N GLU A 110 -13.80 8.19 -1.15
CA GLU A 110 -14.53 8.41 -2.40
C GLU A 110 -15.46 7.24 -2.76
N THR A 111 -15.15 6.01 -2.32
CA THR A 111 -15.77 4.80 -2.89
C THR A 111 -16.58 3.94 -1.92
N ALA A 112 -16.45 4.12 -0.61
CA ALA A 112 -17.17 3.35 0.41
C ALA A 112 -18.69 3.38 0.21
N LYS A 113 -19.24 4.55 -0.12
CA LYS A 113 -20.69 4.72 -0.41
C LYS A 113 -21.19 3.97 -1.63
N TYR A 114 -20.29 3.53 -2.51
CA TYR A 114 -20.61 2.71 -3.70
C TYR A 114 -20.40 1.21 -3.45
N GLY A 115 -20.04 0.82 -2.22
CA GLY A 115 -19.88 -0.58 -1.81
C GLY A 115 -18.59 -1.24 -2.31
N VAL A 116 -17.54 -0.46 -2.55
CA VAL A 116 -16.18 -1.00 -2.72
C VAL A 116 -15.65 -1.41 -1.34
N ALA A 117 -14.99 -2.57 -1.25
CA ALA A 117 -14.40 -3.03 0.00
C ALA A 117 -13.35 -2.04 0.54
N ASP A 118 -13.23 -1.98 1.87
CA ASP A 118 -12.14 -1.26 2.52
C ASP A 118 -10.87 -2.11 2.40
N MET A 119 -9.92 -1.65 1.58
CA MET A 119 -8.64 -2.33 1.30
C MET A 119 -7.46 -1.56 1.90
N ARG A 120 -7.70 -0.72 2.91
CA ARG A 120 -6.64 0.11 3.51
C ARG A 120 -5.64 -0.68 4.36
N LEU A 121 -6.04 -1.84 4.84
CA LEU A 121 -5.26 -2.72 5.72
C LEU A 121 -4.79 -4.01 5.03
N ASP A 122 -5.08 -4.14 3.73
CA ASP A 122 -4.66 -5.28 2.90
C ASP A 122 -3.17 -5.16 2.50
#